data_AF-A0A8S3V9B0-F1
#
_entry.id   AF-A0A8S3V9B0-F1
#
_cell.length_a   1.000
_cell.length_b   1.000
_cell.length_c   1.000
_cell.angle_alpha   90.00
_cell.angle_beta   90.00
_cell.angle_gamma   90.00
#
_symmetry.space_group_name_H-M   'P 1'
#
loop_
_entity.id
_entity.type
_entity.pdbx_description
1 polymer ?
#
loop_
_entity_poly.entity_id
_entity_poly.type
_entity_poly.pdbx_seq_one_letter_code
_entity_poly.pdbx_strand_id
1 'polypeptide(L)'
;MTLQFKNVKKGVAKNTSMVDLSILIQVSVEANSELINFKITSCSSSTSWIVTWASGTSRSNDLALKSSTKRVLPLGSVACPVTKTEEGLYKTCSLKDLPFGFYHSSHVFCYLPLPVETSFPVHINGSFAVTSDRRRLSCKTVDDKDSFDSDWNEALMGDAVCNAYILF
;
A
#
# COMPACT_ATOMS: atom_id res chain seq x y z
N MET A 1 -15.76 -12.29 -7.55
CA MET A 1 -14.42 -11.76 -7.25
C MET A 1 -13.65 -12.84 -6.50
N THR A 2 -12.80 -13.60 -7.19
CA THR A 2 -12.00 -14.66 -6.57
C THR A 2 -10.56 -14.19 -6.52
N LEU A 3 -10.07 -13.82 -5.34
CA LEU A 3 -8.67 -13.43 -5.13
C LEU A 3 -7.83 -14.68 -4.90
N GLN A 4 -6.99 -15.04 -5.88
CA GLN A 4 -6.03 -16.13 -5.75
C GLN A 4 -4.67 -15.54 -5.34
N PHE A 5 -4.27 -15.74 -4.08
CA PHE A 5 -2.97 -15.30 -3.59
C PHE A 5 -1.93 -16.40 -3.79
N LYS A 6 -0.92 -16.15 -4.63
CA LYS A 6 0.20 -17.08 -4.81
C LYS A 6 1.42 -16.53 -4.08
N ASN A 7 1.72 -17.07 -2.90
CA ASN A 7 2.93 -16.71 -2.14
C ASN A 7 4.18 -17.14 -2.92
N VAL A 8 5.02 -16.19 -3.34
CA VAL A 8 6.33 -16.50 -3.92
C VAL A 8 7.43 -15.78 -3.13
N LYS A 9 8.31 -16.62 -2.55
CA LYS A 9 9.58 -16.35 -1.84
C LYS A 9 9.54 -15.39 -0.65
N LYS A 10 9.64 -15.96 0.55
CA LYS A 10 10.02 -15.27 1.78
C LYS A 10 11.53 -14.97 1.75
N GLY A 11 11.91 -13.71 1.60
CA GLY A 11 13.20 -13.22 2.09
C GLY A 11 12.98 -12.73 3.51
N VAL A 12 13.64 -13.35 4.50
CA VAL A 12 13.67 -12.83 5.87
C VAL A 12 15.03 -12.16 6.05
N ALA A 13 15.06 -10.83 6.14
CA ALA A 13 16.28 -10.12 6.48
C ALA A 13 16.64 -10.43 7.95
N LYS A 14 17.86 -10.92 8.17
CA LYS A 14 18.43 -11.14 9.51
C LYS A 14 19.06 -9.83 10.01
N ASN A 15 18.26 -8.95 10.61
CA ASN A 15 18.76 -7.91 11.50
C ASN A 15 17.69 -7.57 12.56
N THR A 16 18.05 -7.65 13.83
CA THR A 16 17.17 -8.02 14.95
C THR A 16 16.14 -6.96 15.42
N SER A 17 15.79 -5.95 14.61
CA SER A 17 14.83 -4.90 15.00
C SER A 17 13.76 -4.58 13.95
N MET A 18 14.02 -4.84 12.67
CA MET A 18 13.06 -4.58 11.58
C MET A 18 12.41 -5.87 11.14
N VAL A 19 11.08 -5.88 11.03
CA VAL A 19 10.36 -6.98 10.39
C VAL A 19 9.93 -6.49 9.01
N ASP A 20 10.36 -7.22 7.99
CA ASP A 20 10.01 -6.95 6.61
C ASP A 20 9.59 -8.21 5.86
N LEU A 21 8.91 -8.03 4.73
CA LEU A 21 8.73 -9.08 3.73
C LEU A 21 8.29 -8.46 2.39
N SER A 22 8.78 -9.05 1.32
CA SER A 22 8.39 -8.75 -0.07
C SER A 22 7.67 -9.94 -0.68
N ILE A 23 6.59 -9.70 -1.42
CA ILE A 23 5.78 -10.73 -2.06
C ILE A 23 5.37 -10.27 -3.47
N LEU A 24 5.37 -11.22 -4.41
CA LEU A 24 4.76 -11.03 -5.72
C LEU A 24 3.30 -11.48 -5.68
N ILE A 25 2.38 -10.60 -6.05
CA ILE A 25 0.93 -10.88 -6.12
C ILE A 25 0.45 -10.71 -7.55
N GLN A 26 -0.32 -11.66 -8.06
CA GLN A 26 -1.04 -11.51 -9.32
C GLN A 26 -2.52 -11.27 -9.03
N VAL A 27 -3.08 -10.20 -9.59
CA VAL A 27 -4.47 -9.81 -9.43
C VAL A 27 -5.16 -9.91 -10.78
N SER A 28 -6.29 -10.62 -10.84
CA SER A 28 -7.12 -10.73 -12.03
C SER A 28 -8.53 -10.23 -11.73
N VAL A 29 -9.08 -9.46 -12.66
CA VAL A 29 -10.44 -8.93 -12.65
C VAL A 29 -11.20 -9.57 -13.80
N GLU A 30 -12.38 -10.11 -13.52
CA GLU A 30 -13.28 -10.72 -14.52
C GLU A 30 -14.68 -10.14 -14.32
N ALA A 31 -15.27 -9.61 -15.40
CA ALA A 31 -16.63 -9.11 -15.43
C ALA A 31 -17.50 -10.05 -16.29
N ASN A 32 -18.54 -10.64 -15.66
CA ASN A 32 -19.46 -11.56 -16.31
C ASN A 32 -20.81 -10.87 -16.58
N SER A 33 -21.39 -11.14 -17.75
CA SER A 33 -22.63 -10.52 -18.23
C SER A 33 -23.91 -11.21 -17.72
N GLU A 34 -23.81 -12.33 -17.01
CA GLU A 34 -24.95 -13.22 -16.74
C GLU A 34 -25.89 -12.76 -15.62
N LEU A 35 -25.52 -11.75 -14.83
CA LEU A 35 -26.25 -11.36 -13.61
C LEU A 35 -26.94 -9.98 -13.67
N ILE A 36 -26.87 -9.26 -14.79
CA ILE A 36 -27.34 -7.86 -14.87
C ILE A 36 -28.04 -7.64 -16.23
N ASN A 37 -29.26 -7.09 -16.22
CA ASN A 37 -30.04 -6.69 -17.42
C ASN A 37 -29.38 -5.59 -18.28
N PHE A 38 -28.11 -5.27 -18.05
CA PHE A 38 -27.29 -4.38 -18.85
C PHE A 38 -26.34 -5.22 -19.70
N LYS A 39 -26.24 -4.92 -21.00
CA LYS A 39 -25.20 -5.50 -21.89
C LYS A 39 -23.82 -5.05 -21.41
N ILE A 40 -23.24 -5.79 -20.48
CA ILE A 40 -21.84 -5.66 -20.10
C ILE A 40 -21.05 -6.59 -21.02
N THR A 41 -20.13 -6.04 -21.80
CA THR A 41 -19.14 -6.85 -22.53
C THR A 41 -18.30 -7.58 -21.50
N SER A 42 -18.24 -8.92 -21.59
CA SER A 42 -17.34 -9.68 -20.73
C SER A 42 -15.90 -9.24 -20.97
N CYS A 43 -15.20 -8.88 -19.90
CA CYS A 43 -13.82 -8.46 -19.97
C CYS A 43 -13.04 -9.09 -18.82
N SER A 44 -11.80 -9.47 -19.10
CA SER A 44 -10.85 -9.90 -18.09
C SER A 44 -9.56 -9.11 -18.22
N SER A 45 -9.00 -8.71 -17.09
CA SER A 45 -7.72 -8.02 -17.01
C SER A 45 -6.89 -8.61 -15.87
N SER A 46 -5.58 -8.65 -16.02
CA SER A 46 -4.68 -9.16 -14.98
C SER A 46 -3.42 -8.31 -14.92
N THR A 47 -2.89 -8.14 -13.72
CA THR A 47 -1.61 -7.46 -13.49
C THR A 47 -0.89 -8.10 -12.30
N SER A 48 0.43 -8.03 -12.31
CA SER A 48 1.29 -8.50 -11.23
C SER A 48 1.87 -7.32 -10.46
N TRP A 49 2.05 -7.49 -9.16
CA TRP A 49 2.51 -6.45 -8.26
C TRP A 49 3.58 -7.00 -7.35
N ILE A 50 4.66 -6.25 -7.19
CA ILE A 50 5.56 -6.45 -6.05
C ILE A 50 4.98 -5.63 -4.91
N VAL A 51 4.70 -6.30 -3.81
CA VAL A 51 4.25 -5.69 -2.57
C VAL A 51 5.32 -5.91 -1.52
N THR A 52 5.84 -4.82 -0.98
CA THR A 52 6.81 -4.86 0.11
C THR A 52 6.18 -4.25 1.33
N TRP A 53 6.44 -4.82 2.50
CA TRP A 53 6.05 -4.21 3.77
C TRP A 53 7.22 -4.24 4.74
N ALA A 54 7.21 -3.27 5.63
CA ALA A 54 8.21 -3.14 6.67
C ALA A 54 7.60 -2.53 7.92
N SER A 55 8.16 -2.91 9.07
CA SER A 55 7.97 -2.18 10.30
C SER A 55 8.87 -0.95 10.35
N GLY A 56 8.36 0.13 10.94
CA GLY A 56 9.20 1.22 11.37
C GLY A 56 10.04 0.81 12.57
N THR A 57 11.25 1.36 12.65
CA THR A 57 12.24 1.02 13.69
C THR A 57 12.74 2.23 14.47
N SER A 58 12.32 3.43 14.06
CA SER A 58 12.77 4.71 14.60
C SER A 58 11.57 5.48 15.18
N ARG A 59 11.29 6.70 14.69
CA ARG A 59 10.28 7.61 15.23
C ARG A 59 8.89 6.96 15.33
N SER A 60 8.49 6.14 14.36
CA SER A 60 7.18 5.49 14.38
C SER A 60 7.11 4.39 15.44
N ASN A 61 8.19 3.64 15.66
CA ASN A 61 8.27 2.65 16.72
C ASN A 61 8.24 3.31 18.11
N ASP A 62 8.99 4.39 18.29
CA ASP A 62 9.01 5.15 19.54
C ASP A 62 7.61 5.71 19.89
N LEU A 63 6.90 6.26 18.92
CA LEU A 63 5.53 6.75 19.12
C LEU A 63 4.57 5.62 19.45
N ALA A 64 4.72 4.45 18.80
CA ALA A 64 3.90 3.29 19.08
C ALA A 64 4.11 2.77 20.51
N LEU A 65 5.35 2.72 20.99
CA LEU A 65 5.68 2.26 22.35
C LEU A 65 5.27 3.26 23.44
N LYS A 66 5.37 4.58 23.17
CA LYS A 66 4.99 5.63 24.11
C LYS A 66 3.47 5.84 24.19
N SER A 67 2.73 5.43 23.16
CA SER A 67 1.27 5.54 23.12
C SER A 67 0.60 4.47 24.00
N SER A 68 0.29 4.81 25.24
CA SER A 68 -0.45 3.93 26.15
C SER A 68 -1.96 3.85 25.81
N THR A 69 -2.50 4.89 25.15
CA THR A 69 -3.94 5.03 24.90
C THR A 69 -4.36 4.60 23.50
N LYS A 70 -3.53 4.82 22.48
CA LYS A 70 -3.79 4.39 21.10
C LYS A 70 -2.89 3.21 20.74
N ARG A 71 -3.50 2.08 20.42
CA ARG A 71 -2.77 0.91 19.88
C ARG A 71 -2.52 1.13 18.40
N VAL A 72 -1.34 1.64 18.08
CA VAL A 72 -0.87 1.82 16.70
C VAL A 72 0.26 0.85 16.41
N LEU A 73 0.35 0.41 15.16
CA LEU A 73 1.41 -0.48 14.70
C LEU A 73 2.26 0.28 13.68
N PRO A 74 3.59 0.39 13.85
CA PRO A 74 4.45 1.09 12.91
C PRO A 74 4.64 0.22 11.67
N LEU A 75 3.63 0.09 10.83
CA LEU A 75 3.64 -0.77 9.65
C LEU A 75 3.29 0.05 8.40
N GLY A 76 4.15 -0.07 7.40
CA GLY A 76 3.97 0.51 6.09
C GLY A 76 4.20 -0.53 5.01
N SER A 77 3.58 -0.34 3.85
CA SER A 77 3.80 -1.17 2.69
C SER A 77 3.65 -0.37 1.40
N VAL A 78 4.35 -0.78 0.35
CA VAL A 78 4.20 -0.21 -0.99
C VAL A 78 3.87 -1.30 -1.99
N ALA A 79 3.13 -0.95 -3.03
CA ALA A 79 2.81 -1.85 -4.13
C ALA A 79 3.16 -1.20 -5.47
N CYS A 80 4.02 -1.85 -6.24
CA CYS A 80 4.41 -1.41 -7.57
C CYS A 80 4.01 -2.46 -8.61
N PRO A 81 3.39 -2.05 -9.74
CA PRO A 81 3.05 -3.01 -10.77
C PRO A 81 4.30 -3.46 -11.52
N VAL A 82 4.30 -4.73 -11.90
CA VAL A 82 5.39 -5.38 -12.63
C VAL A 82 4.86 -6.21 -13.79
N THR A 83 5.67 -6.31 -14.83
CA THR A 83 5.44 -7.16 -15.99
C THR A 83 6.58 -8.15 -16.12
N LYS A 84 6.26 -9.38 -16.53
CA LYS A 84 7.24 -10.42 -16.76
C LYS A 84 7.87 -10.23 -18.15
N THR A 85 9.20 -10.18 -18.22
CA THR A 85 9.95 -10.10 -19.47
C THR A 85 10.04 -11.48 -20.15
N GLU A 86 10.45 -11.51 -21.42
CA GLU A 86 10.66 -12.74 -22.19
C GLU A 86 11.70 -13.67 -21.53
N GLU A 87 12.67 -13.08 -20.84
CA GLU A 87 13.71 -13.78 -20.07
C GLU A 87 13.19 -14.34 -18.73
N GLY A 88 11.92 -14.10 -18.39
CA GLY A 88 11.29 -14.56 -17.17
C GLY A 88 11.56 -13.71 -15.93
N LEU A 89 12.22 -12.56 -16.08
CA LEU A 89 12.43 -11.58 -15.01
C LEU A 89 11.20 -10.67 -14.85
N TYR A 90 11.08 -10.01 -13.71
CA TYR A 90 10.05 -8.99 -13.48
C TYR A 90 10.65 -7.60 -13.63
N LYS A 91 9.97 -6.75 -14.40
CA LYS A 91 10.31 -5.33 -14.58
C LYS A 91 9.14 -4.48 -14.12
N THR A 92 9.44 -3.38 -13.44
CA THR A 92 8.47 -2.38 -13.00
C THR A 92 7.79 -1.71 -14.20
N CYS A 93 6.49 -1.45 -14.11
CA CYS A 93 5.76 -0.67 -15.11
C CYS A 93 5.07 0.55 -14.49
N SER A 94 4.59 1.47 -15.33
CA SER A 94 3.89 2.66 -14.87
C SER A 94 2.47 2.29 -14.43
N LEU A 95 1.98 2.93 -13.36
CA LEU A 95 0.56 2.84 -12.98
C LEU A 95 -0.36 3.29 -14.14
N LYS A 96 0.09 4.23 -14.98
CA LYS A 96 -0.68 4.74 -16.12
C LYS A 96 -0.91 3.70 -17.22
N ASP A 97 -0.07 2.67 -17.27
CA ASP A 97 -0.12 1.63 -18.31
C ASP A 97 -0.94 0.41 -17.86
N LEU A 98 -1.59 0.49 -16.69
CA LEU A 98 -2.39 -0.60 -16.15
C LEU A 98 -3.68 -0.81 -16.98
N PRO A 99 -4.17 -2.06 -17.04
CA PRO A 99 -5.39 -2.34 -17.77
C PRO A 99 -6.62 -1.84 -17.01
N PHE A 100 -7.77 -1.83 -17.70
CA PHE A 100 -9.06 -1.51 -17.10
C PHE A 100 -9.31 -2.30 -15.81
N GLY A 101 -9.88 -1.63 -14.81
CA GLY A 101 -10.18 -2.21 -13.49
C GLY A 101 -9.12 -1.93 -12.41
N PHE A 102 -8.04 -1.22 -12.75
CA PHE A 102 -6.98 -0.82 -11.82
C PHE A 102 -6.81 0.71 -11.77
N TYR A 103 -6.23 1.23 -10.68
CA TYR A 103 -5.96 2.66 -10.54
C TYR A 103 -4.79 3.08 -11.43
N HIS A 104 -4.98 4.15 -12.21
CA HIS A 104 -3.93 4.69 -13.11
C HIS A 104 -3.05 5.78 -12.45
N SER A 105 -3.29 6.06 -11.16
CA SER A 105 -2.58 7.01 -10.32
C SER A 105 -2.27 6.37 -8.97
N SER A 106 -1.21 6.83 -8.30
CA SER A 106 -0.90 6.33 -6.96
C SER A 106 -1.97 6.76 -5.97
N HIS A 107 -2.27 5.86 -5.04
CA HIS A 107 -3.29 6.02 -4.03
C HIS A 107 -2.73 5.59 -2.68
N VAL A 108 -3.21 6.26 -1.62
CA VAL A 108 -2.96 5.86 -0.24
C VAL A 108 -4.09 4.95 0.23
N PHE A 109 -3.70 3.91 0.94
CA PHE A 109 -4.59 2.99 1.62
C PHE A 109 -4.31 3.07 3.13
N CYS A 110 -5.36 2.97 3.91
CA CYS A 110 -5.27 2.69 5.34
C CYS A 110 -6.20 1.51 5.62
N TYR A 111 -5.70 0.32 5.30
CA TYR A 111 -6.46 -0.94 5.19
C TYR A 111 -7.54 -0.95 4.09
N LEU A 112 -8.21 0.17 3.87
CA LEU A 112 -9.16 0.43 2.80
C LEU A 112 -8.63 1.54 1.87
N PRO A 113 -9.09 1.58 0.60
CA PRO A 113 -8.75 2.66 -0.32
C PRO A 113 -9.21 4.01 0.26
N LEU A 114 -8.31 5.00 0.29
CA LEU A 114 -8.65 6.38 0.60
C LEU A 114 -8.72 7.18 -0.71
N PRO A 115 -9.55 8.24 -0.79
CA PRO A 115 -9.58 9.14 -1.94
C PRO A 115 -8.40 10.13 -1.89
N VAL A 116 -7.19 9.60 -1.70
CA VAL A 116 -5.95 10.36 -1.54
C VAL A 116 -4.97 9.85 -2.58
N GLU A 117 -4.69 10.68 -3.58
CA GLU A 117 -3.67 10.41 -4.58
C GLU A 117 -2.30 10.92 -4.14
N THR A 118 -1.24 10.32 -4.68
CA THR A 118 0.13 10.79 -4.44
C THR A 118 0.92 10.92 -5.75
N SER A 119 2.05 11.60 -5.68
CA SER A 119 3.00 11.70 -6.80
C SER A 119 3.97 10.52 -6.89
N PHE A 120 3.86 9.52 -6.01
CA PHE A 120 4.74 8.35 -6.04
C PHE A 120 4.37 7.40 -7.19
N PRO A 121 5.31 6.61 -7.72
CA PRO A 121 5.03 5.62 -8.76
C PRO A 121 4.43 4.31 -8.22
N VAL A 122 4.09 4.26 -6.93
CA VAL A 122 3.63 3.07 -6.21
C VAL A 122 2.39 3.41 -5.39
N HIS A 123 1.52 2.43 -5.14
CA HIS A 123 0.52 2.58 -4.09
C HIS A 123 1.18 2.49 -2.72
N ILE A 124 0.66 3.24 -1.76
CA ILE A 124 1.17 3.28 -0.38
C ILE A 124 0.07 2.79 0.54
N ASN A 125 0.40 1.92 1.49
CA ASN A 125 -0.51 1.51 2.54
C ASN A 125 0.19 1.60 3.89
N GLY A 126 -0.57 1.91 4.93
CA GLY A 126 -0.06 2.02 6.28
C GLY A 126 -1.18 2.22 7.28
N SER A 127 -0.85 2.05 8.56
CA SER A 127 -1.73 2.31 9.70
C SER A 127 -1.95 3.82 9.95
N PHE A 128 -2.25 4.58 8.91
CA PHE A 128 -2.38 6.03 8.99
C PHE A 128 -3.56 6.45 9.86
N ALA A 129 -3.37 7.53 10.62
CA ALA A 129 -4.47 8.25 11.23
C ALA A 129 -5.23 9.04 10.15
N VAL A 130 -6.55 8.91 10.12
CA VAL A 130 -7.42 9.56 9.13
C VAL A 130 -8.35 10.57 9.80
N THR A 131 -8.84 11.53 9.03
CA THR A 131 -9.87 12.47 9.48
C THR A 131 -11.17 11.74 9.86
N SER A 132 -12.05 12.40 10.61
CA SER A 132 -13.32 11.81 11.06
C SER A 132 -14.24 11.37 9.91
N ASP A 133 -14.23 12.13 8.81
CA ASP A 133 -14.94 11.79 7.56
C ASP A 133 -14.23 10.70 6.73
N ARG A 134 -13.02 10.29 7.16
CA ARG A 134 -12.16 9.28 6.54
C ARG A 134 -11.80 9.55 5.08
N ARG A 135 -11.86 10.82 4.65
CA ARG A 135 -11.53 11.22 3.27
C ARG A 135 -10.09 11.67 3.12
N ARG A 136 -9.40 11.97 4.23
CA ARG A 136 -8.04 12.52 4.23
C ARG A 136 -7.20 11.89 5.34
N LEU A 137 -5.89 11.95 5.16
CA LEU A 137 -4.96 11.70 6.25
C LEU A 137 -5.03 12.86 7.26
N SER A 138 -4.90 12.54 8.54
CA SER A 138 -4.72 13.56 9.58
C SER A 138 -3.39 14.28 9.33
N CYS A 139 -3.42 15.60 9.27
CA CYS A 139 -2.26 16.44 9.01
C CYS A 139 -2.35 17.71 9.87
N LYS A 140 -1.19 18.27 10.26
CA LYS A 140 -1.17 19.53 11.00
C LYS A 140 -1.65 20.65 10.09
N THR A 141 -2.61 21.44 10.54
CA THR A 141 -2.88 22.75 9.95
C THR A 141 -2.16 23.85 10.74
N VAL A 142 -2.06 25.05 10.17
CA VAL A 142 -1.31 26.18 10.76
C VAL A 142 -1.85 26.58 12.13
N ASP A 143 -3.14 26.34 12.36
CA ASP A 143 -3.85 26.73 13.59
C ASP A 143 -3.97 25.59 14.60
N ASP A 144 -3.52 24.37 14.26
CA ASP A 144 -3.66 23.21 15.11
C ASP A 144 -2.55 23.11 16.15
N LYS A 145 -2.92 22.73 17.37
CA LYS A 145 -1.96 22.22 18.35
C LYS A 145 -1.38 20.90 17.87
N ASP A 146 -0.17 20.58 18.34
CA ASP A 146 0.45 19.28 18.09
C ASP A 146 -0.52 18.15 18.43
N SER A 147 -0.81 17.32 17.42
CA SER A 147 -1.70 16.17 17.53
C SER A 147 -0.92 14.90 17.27
N PHE A 148 -1.13 13.90 18.13
CA PHE A 148 -0.54 12.58 17.98
C PHE A 148 -0.76 12.00 16.58
N ASP A 149 -1.95 12.22 15.98
CA ASP A 149 -2.32 11.67 14.68
C ASP A 149 -1.51 12.24 13.53
N SER A 150 -1.17 13.53 13.59
CA SER A 150 -0.35 14.16 12.56
C SER A 150 1.13 13.78 12.71
N ASP A 151 1.64 13.78 13.95
CA ASP A 151 3.00 13.32 14.24
C ASP A 151 3.19 11.83 13.87
N TRP A 152 2.14 11.03 14.09
CA TRP A 152 2.10 9.62 13.72
C TRP A 152 2.22 9.43 12.21
N ASN A 153 1.42 10.14 11.42
CA ASN A 153 1.45 10.01 9.96
C ASN A 153 2.80 10.45 9.37
N GLU A 154 3.36 11.54 9.89
CA GLU A 154 4.69 12.01 9.50
C GLU A 154 5.76 10.96 9.83
N ALA A 155 5.73 10.41 11.05
CA ALA A 155 6.65 9.36 11.47
C ALA A 155 6.48 8.08 10.63
N LEU A 156 5.25 7.68 10.31
CA LEU A 156 4.99 6.48 9.52
C LEU A 156 5.53 6.62 8.09
N MET A 157 5.36 7.79 7.48
CA MET A 157 5.90 8.09 6.15
C MET A 157 7.44 8.09 6.13
N GLY A 158 8.06 8.70 7.14
CA GLY A 158 9.53 8.82 7.24
C GLY A 158 10.25 7.57 7.73
N ASP A 159 9.53 6.55 8.20
CA ASP A 159 10.10 5.35 8.83
C ASP A 159 9.55 4.07 8.19
N ALA A 160 8.36 3.61 8.58
CA ALA A 160 7.83 2.32 8.12
C ALA A 160 7.59 2.26 6.60
N VAL A 161 6.98 3.30 6.03
CA VAL A 161 6.73 3.38 4.57
C VAL A 161 8.04 3.55 3.81
N CYS A 162 8.96 4.36 4.33
CA CYS A 162 10.30 4.53 3.76
C CYS A 162 11.06 3.19 3.72
N ASN A 163 11.05 2.43 4.81
CA ASN A 163 11.67 1.11 4.87
C ASN A 163 11.05 0.17 3.82
N ALA A 164 9.72 0.13 3.71
CA ALA A 164 9.05 -0.67 2.68
C ALA A 164 9.43 -0.24 1.26
N TYR A 165 9.56 1.06 1.02
CA TYR A 165 9.92 1.61 -0.29
C TYR A 165 11.34 1.25 -0.72
N ILE A 166 12.30 1.14 0.21
CA ILE A 166 13.69 0.78 -0.10
C ILE A 166 13.85 -0.73 -0.38
N LEU A 167 12.94 -1.56 0.14
CA LEU A 167 12.94 -3.01 -0.09
C LEU A 167 12.38 -3.42 -1.45
N PHE A 168 11.78 -2.46 -2.15
CA PHE A 168 11.22 -2.63 -3.49
C PHE A 168 12.31 -2.62 -4.57
#